data_AF-A0A1Q8SWB1-F1
#
_entry.id   AF-A0A1Q8SWB1-F1
#
_cell.length_a   1.000
_cell.length_b   1.000
_cell.length_c   1.000
_cell.angle_alpha   90.00
_cell.angle_beta   90.00
_cell.angle_gamma   90.00
#
_symmetry.space_group_name_H-M   'P 1'
#
loop_
_entity.id
_entity.type
_entity.pdbx_description
1 polymer ?
#
loop_
_entity_poly.entity_id
_entity_poly.type
_entity_poly.pdbx_seq_one_letter_code
_entity_poly.pdbx_strand_id
1 'polypeptide(L)'
;MPMSAWQKRCAMLTLIWVAGIAWGSLSPASDLPQHLPWDKLNHFIAYAGLAAGLRLTGRRWMVAWGVAVIVSIVIEVLQIWVPGRHGGDWGDILANALGAGVGLVGLFLIGKWIRYRNGTQQ
;
A
#
# COMPACT_ATOMS: atom_id res chain seq x y z
N MET A 1 20.47 13.71 2.84
CA MET A 1 21.33 12.51 2.75
C MET A 1 20.88 11.68 1.55
N PRO A 2 21.81 11.24 0.68
CA PRO A 2 21.47 10.40 -0.46
C PRO A 2 20.90 9.05 -0.01
N MET A 3 19.95 8.50 -0.77
CA MET A 3 19.37 7.18 -0.49
C MET A 3 20.39 6.07 -0.68
N SER A 4 20.38 5.08 0.21
CA SER A 4 21.14 3.83 0.07
C SER A 4 20.63 2.99 -1.13
N ALA A 5 21.46 2.08 -1.64
CA ALA A 5 21.08 1.18 -2.73
C ALA A 5 19.85 0.31 -2.39
N TRP A 6 19.74 -0.13 -1.14
CA TRP A 6 18.57 -0.83 -0.63
C TRP A 6 17.30 0.02 -0.72
N GLN A 7 17.35 1.25 -0.20
CA GLN A 7 16.22 2.18 -0.25
C GLN A 7 15.79 2.50 -1.68
N LYS A 8 16.73 2.62 -2.62
CA LYS A 8 16.43 2.83 -4.05
C LYS A 8 15.67 1.64 -4.64
N ARG A 9 16.09 0.40 -4.35
CA ARG A 9 15.38 -0.81 -4.78
C ARG A 9 13.97 -0.86 -4.19
N CYS A 10 13.83 -0.60 -2.89
CA CYS A 10 12.50 -0.54 -2.25
C CYS A 10 11.63 0.55 -2.87
N ALA A 11 12.18 1.72 -3.19
CA ALA A 11 11.45 2.79 -3.86
C ALA A 11 10.99 2.38 -5.25
N MET A 12 11.86 1.75 -6.05
CA MET A 12 11.50 1.22 -7.37
C MET A 12 10.37 0.19 -7.28
N LEU A 13 10.48 -0.78 -6.36
CA LEU A 13 9.42 -1.76 -6.13
C LEU A 13 8.12 -1.11 -5.66
N THR A 14 8.20 -0.09 -4.81
CA THR A 14 7.03 0.67 -4.35
C THR A 14 6.38 1.43 -5.50
N LEU A 15 7.16 2.01 -6.41
CA LEU A 15 6.63 2.69 -7.61
C LEU A 15 5.93 1.71 -8.55
N ILE A 16 6.52 0.53 -8.79
CA ILE A 16 5.87 -0.55 -9.55
C ILE A 16 4.57 -0.98 -8.89
N TRP A 17 4.57 -1.10 -7.56
CA TRP A 17 3.37 -1.44 -6.79
C TRP A 17 2.28 -0.37 -6.93
N VAL A 18 2.62 0.91 -6.79
CA VAL A 18 1.68 2.03 -7.02
C VAL A 18 1.13 2.01 -8.44
N ALA A 19 1.96 1.74 -9.44
CA ALA A 19 1.51 1.61 -10.82
C ALA A 19 0.50 0.44 -10.98
N GLY A 20 0.74 -0.69 -10.30
CA GLY A 20 -0.19 -1.81 -10.25
C GLY A 20 -1.52 -1.44 -9.58
N ILE A 21 -1.50 -0.72 -8.46
CA ILE A 21 -2.71 -0.21 -7.79
C ILE A 21 -3.47 0.73 -8.73
N ALA A 22 -2.77 1.70 -9.34
CA ALA A 22 -3.38 2.68 -10.23
C ALA A 22 -4.01 2.01 -11.45
N TRP A 23 -3.31 1.09 -12.11
CA TRP A 23 -3.85 0.32 -13.23
C TRP A 23 -5.06 -0.51 -12.79
N GLY A 24 -4.91 -1.30 -11.72
CA GLY A 24 -5.98 -2.15 -11.20
C GLY A 24 -7.20 -1.40 -10.67
N SER A 25 -7.08 -0.11 -10.33
CA SER A 25 -8.18 0.74 -9.85
C SER A 25 -8.80 1.59 -10.96
N LEU A 26 -7.99 2.08 -11.90
CA LEU A 26 -8.39 3.05 -12.93
C LEU A 26 -8.68 2.42 -14.29
N SER A 27 -8.49 1.11 -14.45
CA SER A 27 -9.02 0.38 -15.60
C SER A 27 -10.56 0.25 -15.52
N PRO A 28 -11.26 0.34 -16.67
CA PRO A 28 -12.69 0.02 -16.75
C PRO A 28 -13.00 -1.33 -16.13
N ALA A 29 -14.15 -1.45 -15.47
CA ALA A 29 -14.52 -2.71 -14.81
C ALA A 29 -14.69 -3.88 -15.79
N SER A 30 -15.04 -3.59 -17.06
CA SER A 30 -15.15 -4.58 -18.13
C SER A 30 -13.82 -5.27 -18.48
N ASP A 31 -12.71 -4.60 -18.21
CA ASP A 31 -11.37 -5.05 -18.63
C ASP A 31 -10.69 -5.90 -17.53
N LEU A 32 -11.36 -6.05 -16.39
CA LEU A 32 -10.86 -6.77 -15.23
C LEU A 32 -11.64 -8.08 -15.00
N PRO A 33 -11.05 -9.03 -14.27
CA PRO A 33 -11.75 -10.25 -13.91
C PRO A 33 -13.05 -9.90 -13.15
N GLN A 34 -14.19 -10.38 -13.65
CA GLN A 34 -15.51 -10.09 -13.07
C GLN A 34 -15.69 -10.63 -11.63
N HIS A 35 -14.81 -11.54 -11.22
CA HIS A 35 -14.80 -12.18 -9.90
C HIS A 35 -13.40 -12.09 -9.28
N LEU A 36 -12.96 -10.88 -8.94
CA LEU A 36 -11.84 -10.74 -8.03
C LEU A 36 -12.27 -11.17 -6.61
N PRO A 37 -11.43 -11.91 -5.87
CA PRO A 37 -11.75 -12.28 -4.50
C PRO A 37 -11.85 -11.01 -3.65
N TRP A 38 -13.00 -10.84 -2.98
CA TRP A 38 -13.27 -9.86 -1.92
C TRP A 38 -12.62 -8.47 -2.10
N ASP A 39 -13.31 -7.59 -2.82
CA ASP A 39 -12.88 -6.22 -3.18
C ASP A 39 -12.14 -5.47 -2.05
N LYS A 40 -12.77 -5.38 -0.87
CA LYS A 40 -12.19 -4.73 0.33
C LYS A 40 -10.89 -5.37 0.83
N LEU A 41 -10.71 -6.68 0.64
CA LEU A 41 -9.46 -7.35 0.98
C LEU A 41 -8.35 -6.97 0.00
N ASN A 42 -8.65 -6.81 -1.29
CA ASN A 42 -7.68 -6.35 -2.28
C ASN A 42 -7.20 -4.93 -1.94
N HIS A 43 -8.14 -4.05 -1.62
CA HIS A 43 -7.89 -2.70 -1.10
C HIS A 43 -6.98 -2.75 0.14
N PHE A 44 -7.35 -3.54 1.14
CA PHE A 44 -6.55 -3.71 2.35
C PHE A 44 -5.10 -4.16 2.07
N ILE A 45 -4.91 -5.20 1.25
CA ILE A 45 -3.58 -5.74 0.92
C ILE A 45 -2.76 -4.75 0.10
N ALA A 46 -3.38 -4.09 -0.88
CA ALA A 46 -2.73 -3.10 -1.73
C ALA A 46 -2.08 -1.98 -0.91
N TYR A 47 -2.85 -1.41 0.02
CA TYR A 47 -2.37 -0.28 0.83
C TYR A 47 -1.49 -0.71 2.02
N ALA A 48 -1.63 -1.95 2.51
CA ALA A 48 -0.63 -2.54 3.41
C ALA A 48 0.76 -2.62 2.75
N GLY A 49 0.81 -3.11 1.51
CA GLY A 49 2.03 -3.18 0.72
C GLY A 49 2.62 -1.79 0.43
N LEU A 50 1.77 -0.83 0.04
CA LEU A 50 2.20 0.56 -0.22
C LEU A 50 2.85 1.21 1.00
N ALA A 51 2.18 1.17 2.16
CA ALA A 51 2.70 1.79 3.37
C ALA A 51 4.01 1.12 3.84
N ALA A 52 4.09 -0.22 3.78
CA ALA A 52 5.30 -0.95 4.09
C ALA A 52 6.46 -0.61 3.13
N GLY A 53 6.20 -0.56 1.82
CA GLY A 53 7.18 -0.16 0.80
C GLY A 53 7.71 1.25 1.03
N LEU A 54 6.81 2.22 1.25
CA LEU A 54 7.17 3.59 1.62
C LEU A 54 8.03 3.63 2.88
N ARG A 55 7.70 2.84 3.90
CA ARG A 55 8.49 2.77 5.14
C ARG A 55 9.89 2.23 4.90
N LEU A 56 10.04 1.23 4.03
CA LEU A 56 11.33 0.64 3.65
C LEU A 56 12.24 1.61 2.86
N THR A 57 11.67 2.65 2.23
CA THR A 57 12.48 3.74 1.63
C THR A 57 13.19 4.63 2.66
N GLY A 58 12.90 4.46 3.96
CA GLY A 58 13.44 5.28 5.04
C GLY A 58 12.53 6.41 5.49
N ARG A 59 11.31 6.49 4.96
CA ARG A 59 10.31 7.48 5.40
C ARG A 59 9.87 7.20 6.85
N ARG A 60 9.47 8.25 7.57
CA ARG A 60 8.89 8.13 8.93
C ARG A 60 7.57 7.38 8.88
N TRP A 61 7.25 6.63 9.94
CA TRP A 61 6.04 5.79 10.04
C TRP A 61 4.75 6.54 9.69
N MET A 62 4.50 7.68 10.35
CA MET A 62 3.30 8.49 10.10
C MET A 62 3.27 9.07 8.68
N VAL A 63 4.43 9.37 8.09
CA VAL A 63 4.49 9.89 6.72
C VAL A 63 4.20 8.78 5.72
N ALA A 64 4.71 7.57 5.93
CA ALA A 64 4.37 6.43 5.08
C ALA A 64 2.87 6.11 5.12
N TRP A 65 2.27 6.12 6.31
CA TRP A 65 0.83 5.93 6.48
C TRP A 65 0.02 7.06 5.82
N GLY A 66 0.35 8.32 6.12
CA GLY A 66 -0.37 9.48 5.59
C GLY A 66 -0.31 9.56 4.06
N VAL A 67 0.86 9.27 3.46
CA VAL A 67 0.97 9.20 2.00
C VAL A 67 0.11 8.08 1.43
N ALA A 68 0.10 6.89 2.04
CA ALA A 68 -0.75 5.79 1.57
C ALA A 68 -2.25 6.16 1.62
N VAL A 69 -2.70 6.82 2.70
CA VAL A 69 -4.09 7.29 2.83
C VAL A 69 -4.42 8.39 1.80
N ILE A 70 -3.53 9.34 1.58
CA ILE A 70 -3.73 10.38 0.56
C ILE A 70 -3.83 9.76 -0.84
N VAL A 71 -2.92 8.84 -1.17
CA VAL A 71 -2.98 8.10 -2.45
C VAL A 71 -4.30 7.34 -2.57
N SER A 72 -4.79 6.73 -1.48
CA SER A 72 -6.09 6.07 -1.45
C SER A 72 -7.22 7.00 -1.83
N ILE A 73 -7.33 8.15 -1.16
CA ILE A 73 -8.40 9.10 -1.41
C ILE A 73 -8.34 9.61 -2.85
N VAL A 74 -7.13 9.90 -3.37
CA VAL A 74 -6.94 10.34 -4.75
C VAL A 74 -7.41 9.27 -5.74
N ILE A 75 -7.01 8.01 -5.56
CA ILE A 75 -7.42 6.93 -6.47
C ILE A 75 -8.93 6.71 -6.43
N GLU A 76 -9.54 6.70 -5.24
CA GLU A 76 -10.99 6.56 -5.08
C GLU A 76 -11.77 7.68 -5.74
N VAL A 77 -11.31 8.92 -5.59
CA VAL A 77 -11.91 10.06 -6.28
C VAL A 77 -11.77 9.88 -7.78
N LEU A 78 -10.57 9.52 -8.28
CA LEU A 78 -10.33 9.30 -9.71
C LEU A 78 -11.19 8.17 -10.32
N GLN A 79 -11.59 7.18 -9.53
CA GLN A 79 -12.47 6.10 -10.00
C GLN A 79 -13.88 6.56 -10.37
N ILE A 80 -14.34 7.73 -9.89
CA ILE A 80 -15.65 8.29 -10.24
C ILE A 80 -15.81 8.46 -11.76
N TRP A 81 -14.71 8.72 -12.47
CA TRP A 81 -14.71 8.92 -13.92
C TRP A 81 -14.38 7.65 -14.71
N VAL A 82 -14.22 6.51 -14.05
CA VAL A 82 -13.85 5.24 -14.69
C VAL A 82 -15.11 4.41 -14.96
N PRO A 83 -15.38 4.03 -16.22
CA PRO A 83 -16.58 3.26 -16.57
C PRO A 83 -16.71 1.96 -15.77
N GLY A 84 -17.88 1.79 -15.13
CA GLY A 84 -18.22 0.60 -14.37
C GLY A 84 -17.55 0.49 -12.99
N ARG A 85 -16.83 1.53 -12.54
CA ARG A 85 -16.27 1.59 -11.18
C ARG A 85 -17.20 2.33 -10.22
N HIS A 86 -17.14 1.91 -8.96
CA HIS A 86 -17.68 2.68 -7.84
C HIS A 86 -16.52 3.43 -7.21
N GLY A 87 -16.46 4.75 -7.40
CA GLY A 87 -15.44 5.60 -6.79
C GLY A 87 -16.00 6.38 -5.61
N GLY A 88 -15.14 6.70 -4.65
CA GLY A 88 -15.51 7.49 -3.48
C GLY A 88 -16.24 6.66 -2.41
N ASP A 89 -16.04 5.34 -2.38
CA ASP A 89 -16.57 4.49 -1.32
C ASP A 89 -15.76 4.68 -0.03
N TRP A 90 -16.42 5.16 1.01
CA TRP A 90 -15.83 5.28 2.35
C TRP A 90 -15.38 3.93 2.92
N GLY A 91 -16.04 2.84 2.54
CA GLY A 91 -15.66 1.48 2.90
C GLY A 91 -14.28 1.10 2.36
N ASP A 92 -13.98 1.49 1.13
CA ASP A 92 -12.68 1.20 0.50
C ASP A 92 -11.60 2.11 1.05
N ILE A 93 -11.88 3.40 1.25
CA ILE A 93 -10.97 4.32 1.96
C ILE A 93 -10.62 3.79 3.36
N LEU A 94 -11.60 3.29 4.10
CA LEU A 94 -11.37 2.68 5.42
C LEU A 94 -10.53 1.40 5.32
N ALA A 95 -10.85 0.51 4.38
CA ALA A 95 -10.07 -0.71 4.16
C ALA A 95 -8.60 -0.39 3.80
N ASN A 96 -8.39 0.60 2.95
CA ASN A 96 -7.07 1.09 2.55
C ASN A 96 -6.27 1.65 3.75
N ALA A 97 -6.91 2.50 4.57
CA ALA A 97 -6.27 3.11 5.74
C ALA A 97 -5.92 2.08 6.82
N LEU A 98 -6.80 1.11 7.07
CA LEU A 98 -6.56 -0.02 7.98
C LEU A 98 -5.45 -0.93 7.45
N GLY A 99 -5.48 -1.25 6.15
CA GLY A 99 -4.45 -2.02 5.47
C GLY A 99 -3.08 -1.37 5.63
N ALA A 100 -2.98 -0.07 5.33
CA ALA A 100 -1.76 0.71 5.54
C ALA A 100 -1.25 0.64 6.99
N GLY A 101 -2.15 0.77 7.98
CA GLY A 101 -1.80 0.65 9.39
C GLY A 101 -1.26 -0.75 9.75
N VAL A 102 -1.97 -1.81 9.33
CA VAL A 102 -1.58 -3.20 9.60
C VAL A 102 -0.27 -3.56 8.91
N GLY A 103 -0.05 -3.12 7.66
CA GLY A 103 1.22 -3.34 6.96
C GLY A 103 2.42 -2.74 7.70
N LEU A 104 2.25 -1.54 8.27
CA LEU A 104 3.29 -0.90 9.09
C LEU A 104 3.50 -1.64 10.43
N VAL A 105 2.43 -2.02 11.13
CA VAL A 105 2.55 -2.80 12.37
C VAL A 105 3.25 -4.13 12.11
N GLY A 106 2.87 -4.85 11.05
CA GLY A 106 3.51 -6.09 10.64
C GLY A 106 5.01 -5.90 10.37
N LEU A 107 5.37 -4.88 9.60
CA LEU A 107 6.78 -4.55 9.33
C LEU A 107 7.56 -4.22 10.61
N PHE A 108 6.94 -3.50 11.56
CA PHE A 108 7.54 -3.21 12.86
C PHE A 108 7.80 -4.48 13.67
N LEU A 109 6.81 -5.37 13.76
CA LEU A 109 6.91 -6.64 14.50
C LEU A 109 7.98 -7.55 13.90
N ILE A 110 8.03 -7.68 12.57
CA ILE A 110 9.08 -8.43 11.87
C ILE A 110 10.47 -7.84 12.19
N GLY A 111 10.62 -6.52 12.10
CA GLY A 111 11.88 -5.86 12.43
C GLY A 111 12.29 -5.99 13.90
N LYS A 112 11.32 -6.11 14.82
CA LYS A 112 11.60 -6.41 16.23
C LYS A 112 12.04 -7.87 16.40
N TRP A 113 11.35 -8.82 15.76
CA TRP A 113 11.66 -10.25 15.83
C TRP A 113 13.05 -10.57 15.27
N ILE A 114 13.43 -10.01 14.13
CA ILE A 114 14.77 -10.19 13.53
C ILE A 114 15.87 -9.70 14.49
N ARG A 115 15.70 -8.51 15.08
CA ARG A 115 16.67 -7.96 16.03
C ARG A 115 16.79 -8.79 17.29
N TYR A 116 15.66 -9.29 17.81
CA TYR A 116 15.64 -10.17 18.97
C TYR A 116 16.43 -11.46 18.69
N ARG A 117 16.15 -12.13 17.55
CA ARG A 117 16.84 -13.37 17.15
C ARG A 117 18.36 -13.18 16.98
N ASN A 118 18.78 -12.05 16.43
CA ASN A 118 20.20 -11.77 16.21
C ASN A 118 20.94 -11.39 17.51
N GLY A 119 20.25 -10.78 18.48
CA GLY A 119 20.82 -10.43 19.79
C GLY A 119 21.00 -11.62 20.74
N THR A 120 20.25 -12.71 20.55
CA THR A 120 20.39 -13.94 21.34
C THR A 120 21.54 -14.86 20.89
N GLN A 121 22.23 -14.51 19.80
CA GLN A 121 23.31 -15.30 19.20
C GLN A 121 24.71 -14.70 19.44
N GLN A 122 24.80 -13.63 20.24
CA GLN A 122 26.05 -12.99 20.70
C GLN A 122 26.20 -13.20 22.20
#